data_AF-K6Z9V6-F1
#
_entry.id   AF-K6Z9V6-F1
#
_cell.length_a   1.000
_cell.length_b   1.000
_cell.length_c   1.000
_cell.angle_alpha   90.00
_cell.angle_beta   90.00
_cell.angle_gamma   90.00
#
_symmetry.space_group_name_H-M   'P 1'
#
loop_
_entity.id
_entity.type
_entity.pdbx_description
1 polymer ?
#
loop_
_entity_poly.entity_id
_entity_poly.type
_entity_poly.pdbx_seq_one_letter_code
_entity_poly.pdbx_strand_id
1 'polypeptide(L)'
;MFVNSAAFTKTGSRQQAMGIDSRKALLTDQYGNAIAYPKTGGMISPQEHQLKSGTVIWRFASGQLDAQQAILGGWWVETGEFQKLCSFAQQKNIHVAMAARVLCCVPPEWSDMGLLMRARVDKPLLAYRGLGNSVSAEHPDGLGKVNMQPHNNIAARRLHQLFVPGLEISANQTPDQVIPGALALERTWKISKEQANGGWIYI
;
A
#
# COMPACT_ATOMS: atom_id res chain seq x y z
N MET A 1 18.34 4.17 -16.43
CA MET A 1 17.66 5.33 -15.79
C MET A 1 16.32 4.84 -15.25
N PHE A 2 15.97 5.14 -14.00
CA PHE A 2 14.68 4.74 -13.42
C PHE A 2 13.59 5.71 -13.89
N VAL A 3 12.49 5.17 -14.38
CA VAL A 3 11.46 5.98 -15.05
C VAL A 3 10.66 6.86 -14.08
N ASN A 4 10.67 6.55 -12.78
CA ASN A 4 10.01 7.36 -11.75
C ASN A 4 10.96 8.22 -10.91
N SER A 5 12.20 8.46 -11.38
CA SER A 5 13.20 9.21 -10.60
C SER A 5 12.67 10.56 -10.11
N ALA A 6 12.00 11.33 -10.96
CA ALA A 6 11.45 12.65 -10.61
C ALA A 6 10.37 12.58 -9.53
N ALA A 7 9.47 11.58 -9.60
CA ALA A 7 8.44 11.36 -8.58
C ALA A 7 9.06 10.86 -7.27
N PHE A 8 10.08 10.00 -7.36
CA PHE A 8 10.79 9.45 -6.21
C PHE A 8 11.56 10.53 -5.43
N THR A 9 12.20 11.48 -6.11
CA THR A 9 12.99 12.54 -5.45
C THR A 9 12.16 13.73 -4.94
N LYS A 10 10.85 13.76 -5.20
CA LYS A 10 9.97 14.85 -4.75
C LYS A 10 9.88 14.90 -3.22
N THR A 11 9.92 16.08 -2.63
CA THR A 11 10.04 16.34 -1.17
C THR A 11 8.94 15.70 -0.27
N GLY A 12 7.90 15.07 -0.82
CA GLY A 12 6.86 14.37 -0.06
C GLY A 12 6.75 12.86 -0.31
N SER A 13 7.48 12.29 -1.28
CA SER A 13 7.32 10.88 -1.68
C SER A 13 7.62 9.91 -0.53
N ARG A 14 8.70 10.16 0.21
CA ARG A 14 9.07 9.37 1.39
C ARG A 14 8.07 9.54 2.54
N GLN A 15 7.52 10.74 2.70
CA GLN A 15 6.50 11.00 3.73
C GLN A 15 5.21 10.22 3.44
N GLN A 16 4.79 10.15 2.17
CA GLN A 16 3.68 9.30 1.75
C GLN A 16 3.95 7.81 2.03
N ALA A 17 5.17 7.33 1.73
CA ALA A 17 5.59 5.98 2.07
C ALA A 17 5.55 5.69 3.59
N MET A 18 5.72 6.73 4.41
CA MET A 18 5.59 6.67 5.87
C MET A 18 4.13 6.85 6.35
N GLY A 19 3.16 7.00 5.44
CA GLY A 19 1.75 7.21 5.79
C GLY A 19 1.46 8.56 6.44
N ILE A 20 2.30 9.57 6.17
CA ILE A 20 2.13 10.94 6.66
C ILE A 20 1.28 11.72 5.67
N ASP A 21 0.14 12.27 6.12
CA ASP A 21 -0.64 13.21 5.30
C ASP A 21 -0.16 14.65 5.56
N SER A 22 0.72 15.14 4.68
CA SER A 22 1.27 16.49 4.76
C SER A 22 0.25 17.60 4.46
N ARG A 23 -0.98 17.27 4.04
CA ARG A 23 -2.02 18.27 3.74
C ARG A 23 -2.85 18.65 4.96
N LYS A 24 -2.77 17.87 6.04
CA LYS A 24 -3.52 18.09 7.27
C LYS A 24 -2.53 18.25 8.41
N ALA A 25 -2.21 19.48 8.83
CA ALA A 25 -1.39 19.64 10.03
C ALA A 25 -2.19 19.20 11.27
N LEU A 26 -1.58 18.36 12.12
CA LEU A 26 -2.14 17.94 13.40
C LEU A 26 -1.83 18.97 14.50
N LEU A 27 -0.64 19.56 14.43
CA LEU A 27 -0.18 20.62 15.33
C LEU A 27 0.49 21.71 14.48
N THR A 28 0.19 22.96 14.80
CA THR A 28 0.88 24.13 14.24
C THR A 28 1.55 24.92 15.36
N ASP A 29 2.66 25.58 15.07
CA ASP A 29 3.30 26.50 16.00
C ASP A 29 2.49 27.80 16.14
N GLN A 30 2.96 28.69 17.01
CA GLN A 30 2.36 30.01 17.23
C GLN A 30 2.38 30.93 16.00
N TYR A 31 3.12 30.56 14.94
CA TYR A 31 3.22 31.28 13.68
C TYR A 31 2.42 30.59 12.56
N GLY A 32 1.70 29.50 12.85
CA GLY A 32 0.91 28.74 11.90
C GLY A 32 1.70 27.72 11.08
N ASN A 33 2.98 27.49 11.36
CA ASN A 33 3.76 26.46 10.68
C ASN A 33 3.41 25.08 11.23
N ALA A 34 3.25 24.09 10.36
CA ALA A 34 2.96 22.72 10.77
C ALA A 34 4.15 22.09 11.53
N ILE A 35 3.92 21.69 12.78
CA ILE A 35 4.88 20.99 13.64
C ILE A 35 4.74 19.47 13.50
N ALA A 36 3.50 18.97 13.38
CA ALA A 36 3.23 17.55 13.27
C ALA A 36 2.11 17.28 12.27
N TYR A 37 2.22 16.16 11.57
CA TYR A 37 1.24 15.68 10.62
C TYR A 37 0.66 14.34 11.09
N PRO A 38 -0.62 14.05 10.82
CA PRO A 38 -1.22 12.77 11.16
C PRO A 38 -0.52 11.67 10.36
N LYS A 39 -0.13 10.62 11.09
CA LYS A 39 0.42 9.39 10.53
C LYS A 39 -0.66 8.32 10.68
N THR A 40 -1.32 7.97 9.57
CA THR A 40 -2.44 7.01 9.60
C THR A 40 -1.98 5.59 9.33
N GLY A 41 -0.73 5.37 8.90
CA GLY A 41 -0.17 4.05 8.64
C GLY A 41 1.20 4.07 7.99
N GLY A 42 1.32 3.41 6.84
CA GLY A 42 2.53 3.37 6.01
C GLY A 42 3.62 2.45 6.55
N MET A 43 4.88 2.77 6.21
CA MET A 43 6.03 1.95 6.59
C MET A 43 6.85 2.54 7.75
N ILE A 44 7.46 1.64 8.52
CA ILE A 44 8.51 1.96 9.47
C ILE A 44 9.83 2.10 8.69
N SER A 45 10.47 3.26 8.82
CA SER A 45 11.80 3.56 8.25
C SER A 45 12.00 3.09 6.80
N PRO A 46 11.16 3.53 5.84
CA PRO A 46 11.26 3.10 4.44
C PRO A 46 12.65 3.39 3.88
N GLN A 47 13.21 2.38 3.21
CA GLN A 47 14.50 2.42 2.53
C GLN A 47 14.28 2.48 1.01
N GLU A 48 15.20 3.11 0.30
CA GLU A 48 15.22 3.03 -1.17
C GLU A 48 15.40 1.58 -1.61
N HIS A 49 14.63 1.20 -2.63
CA HIS A 49 14.64 -0.12 -3.20
C HIS A 49 14.46 -0.06 -4.71
N GLN A 50 15.33 -0.74 -5.45
CA GLN A 50 15.31 -0.74 -6.91
C GLN A 50 14.52 -1.95 -7.42
N LEU A 51 13.48 -1.69 -8.18
CA LEU A 51 12.73 -2.71 -8.90
C LEU A 51 13.29 -2.81 -10.33
N LYS A 52 13.90 -3.95 -10.63
CA LYS A 52 14.46 -4.22 -11.96
C LYS A 52 13.35 -4.58 -12.94
N SER A 53 13.61 -4.40 -14.24
CA SER A 53 12.73 -4.96 -15.27
C SER A 53 12.64 -6.49 -15.11
N GLY A 54 11.45 -7.04 -15.29
CA GLY A 54 11.13 -8.44 -15.05
C GLY A 54 10.68 -8.76 -13.62
N THR A 55 10.87 -7.87 -12.64
CA THR A 55 10.40 -8.10 -11.27
C THR A 55 8.87 -8.24 -11.23
N VAL A 56 8.37 -9.27 -10.57
CA VAL A 56 6.93 -9.53 -10.39
C VAL A 56 6.47 -9.01 -9.04
N ILE A 57 5.47 -8.14 -9.07
CA ILE A 57 4.85 -7.51 -7.91
C ILE A 57 3.35 -7.78 -7.87
N TRP A 58 2.80 -7.72 -6.66
CA TRP A 58 1.43 -8.04 -6.35
C TRP A 58 0.78 -6.93 -5.55
N ARG A 59 -0.53 -6.75 -5.71
CA ARG A 59 -1.30 -5.81 -4.89
C ARG A 59 -2.73 -6.26 -4.71
N PHE A 60 -3.32 -5.73 -3.64
CA PHE A 60 -4.76 -5.70 -3.45
C PHE A 60 -5.26 -4.29 -3.80
N ALA A 61 -6.43 -4.22 -4.41
CA ALA A 61 -7.11 -2.99 -4.77
C ALA A 61 -8.62 -3.13 -4.51
N SER A 62 -9.34 -2.01 -4.61
CA SER A 62 -10.78 -2.04 -4.48
C SER A 62 -11.43 -2.87 -5.59
N GLY A 63 -12.42 -3.69 -5.24
CA GLY A 63 -13.22 -4.46 -6.19
C GLY A 63 -14.03 -3.58 -7.14
N GLN A 64 -14.29 -2.32 -6.74
CA GLN A 64 -15.04 -1.33 -7.52
C GLN A 64 -14.19 -0.65 -8.61
N LEU A 65 -12.86 -0.71 -8.51
CA LEU A 65 -11.98 -0.14 -9.53
C LEU A 65 -11.87 -1.09 -10.72
N ASP A 66 -11.77 -0.49 -11.91
CA ASP A 66 -11.31 -1.23 -13.08
C ASP A 66 -9.81 -1.57 -12.94
N ALA A 67 -9.33 -2.56 -13.70
CA ALA A 67 -7.96 -3.01 -13.57
C ALA A 67 -6.92 -1.96 -14.03
N GLN A 68 -7.29 -1.08 -14.96
CA GLN A 68 -6.40 -0.04 -15.50
C GLN A 68 -6.23 1.13 -14.52
N GLN A 69 -7.25 1.44 -13.73
CA GLN A 69 -7.19 2.37 -12.61
C GLN A 69 -6.49 1.72 -11.42
N ALA A 70 -6.82 0.46 -11.13
CA ALA A 70 -6.29 -0.24 -9.98
C ALA A 70 -4.77 -0.45 -10.08
N ILE A 71 -4.20 -0.67 -11.27
CA ILE A 71 -2.74 -0.83 -11.42
C ILE A 71 -1.96 0.44 -11.04
N LEU A 72 -2.62 1.60 -11.02
CA LEU A 72 -1.95 2.89 -10.78
C LEU A 72 -1.70 3.19 -9.30
N GLY A 73 -2.29 2.49 -8.33
CA GLY A 73 -1.96 2.82 -6.93
C GLY A 73 -0.49 2.51 -6.56
N GLY A 74 0.07 3.26 -5.62
CA GLY A 74 1.48 3.12 -5.24
C GLY A 74 1.84 1.91 -4.37
N TRP A 75 0.88 1.21 -3.75
CA TRP A 75 1.15 0.15 -2.76
C TRP A 75 1.20 -1.27 -3.35
N TRP A 76 2.31 -1.98 -3.13
CA TRP A 76 2.61 -3.30 -3.70
C TRP A 76 3.39 -4.19 -2.73
N VAL A 77 3.55 -5.46 -3.08
CA VAL A 77 4.47 -6.41 -2.43
C VAL A 77 5.20 -7.23 -3.50
N GLU A 78 6.44 -7.64 -3.20
CA GLU A 78 7.18 -8.57 -4.08
C GLU A 78 6.66 -10.00 -3.97
N THR A 79 6.98 -10.84 -4.94
CA THR A 79 6.53 -12.24 -4.97
C THR A 79 6.87 -13.04 -3.71
N GLY A 80 8.07 -12.85 -3.13
CA GLY A 80 8.44 -13.54 -1.89
C GLY A 80 7.57 -13.12 -0.68
N GLU A 81 7.15 -11.85 -0.63
CA GLU A 81 6.27 -11.36 0.42
C GLU A 81 4.82 -11.79 0.17
N PHE A 82 4.37 -11.86 -1.09
CA PHE A 82 3.07 -12.43 -1.45
C PHE A 82 2.97 -13.92 -1.08
N GLN A 83 4.03 -14.71 -1.30
CA GLN A 83 4.06 -16.11 -0.87
C GLN A 83 3.89 -16.25 0.65
N LYS A 84 4.48 -15.35 1.45
CA LYS A 84 4.24 -15.34 2.91
C LYS A 84 2.78 -15.04 3.25
N LEU A 85 2.11 -14.14 2.52
CA LEU A 85 0.67 -13.91 2.68
C LEU A 85 -0.13 -15.19 2.43
N CYS A 86 0.17 -15.90 1.34
CA CYS A 86 -0.48 -17.18 1.02
C CYS A 86 -0.24 -18.23 2.11
N SER A 87 1.00 -18.40 2.57
CA SER A 87 1.33 -19.35 3.65
C SER A 87 0.63 -19.00 4.95
N PHE A 88 0.59 -17.73 5.33
CA PHE A 88 -0.13 -17.27 6.52
C PHE A 88 -1.64 -17.53 6.40
N ALA A 89 -2.23 -17.20 5.25
CA ALA A 89 -3.63 -17.42 4.96
C ALA A 89 -4.01 -18.90 5.10
N GLN A 90 -3.21 -19.79 4.51
CA GLN A 90 -3.39 -21.23 4.61
C GLN A 90 -3.28 -21.74 6.05
N GLN A 91 -2.24 -21.33 6.79
CA GLN A 91 -2.04 -21.74 8.19
C GLN A 91 -3.15 -21.27 9.13
N LYS A 92 -3.77 -20.12 8.82
CA LYS A 92 -4.85 -19.55 9.62
C LYS A 92 -6.25 -19.87 9.10
N ASN A 93 -6.34 -20.62 8.01
CA ASN A 93 -7.59 -20.94 7.33
C ASN A 93 -8.44 -19.67 7.05
N ILE A 94 -7.78 -18.62 6.56
CA ILE A 94 -8.40 -17.35 6.15
C ILE A 94 -8.08 -17.05 4.70
N HIS A 95 -8.80 -16.11 4.09
CA HIS A 95 -8.50 -15.67 2.73
C HIS A 95 -7.22 -14.84 2.65
N VAL A 96 -6.53 -14.85 1.50
CA VAL A 96 -5.26 -14.11 1.32
C VAL A 96 -5.42 -12.59 1.44
N ALA A 97 -6.57 -12.05 1.07
CA ALA A 97 -6.90 -10.64 1.31
C ALA A 97 -6.92 -10.31 2.81
N MET A 98 -7.50 -11.20 3.62
CA MET A 98 -7.51 -11.05 5.08
C MET A 98 -6.10 -11.10 5.67
N ALA A 99 -5.28 -12.04 5.19
CA ALA A 99 -3.86 -12.10 5.55
C ALA A 99 -3.12 -10.80 5.21
N ALA A 100 -3.40 -10.22 4.04
CA ALA A 100 -2.83 -8.94 3.63
C ALA A 100 -3.23 -7.81 4.58
N ARG A 101 -4.51 -7.70 4.97
CA ARG A 101 -4.95 -6.71 5.97
C ARG A 101 -4.18 -6.84 7.28
N VAL A 102 -4.11 -8.05 7.83
CA VAL A 102 -3.48 -8.33 9.12
C VAL A 102 -1.98 -8.05 9.08
N LEU A 103 -1.29 -8.48 8.04
CA LEU A 103 0.17 -8.39 7.97
C LEU A 103 0.69 -7.06 7.41
N CYS A 104 -0.08 -6.38 6.57
CA CYS A 104 0.27 -5.05 6.02
C CYS A 104 -0.31 -3.89 6.83
N CYS A 105 -1.17 -4.18 7.82
CA CYS A 105 -1.97 -3.19 8.55
C CYS A 105 -2.82 -2.34 7.60
N VAL A 106 -3.72 -2.97 6.84
CA VAL A 106 -4.66 -2.26 5.94
C VAL A 106 -6.09 -2.40 6.45
N PRO A 107 -6.68 -1.36 7.04
CA PRO A 107 -8.03 -1.40 7.55
C PRO A 107 -9.09 -1.63 6.45
N PRO A 108 -10.21 -2.29 6.77
CA PRO A 108 -11.36 -2.41 5.86
C PRO A 108 -11.91 -1.07 5.37
N GLU A 109 -11.70 0.00 6.13
CA GLU A 109 -12.16 1.35 5.81
C GLU A 109 -11.41 1.98 4.62
N TRP A 110 -10.21 1.50 4.27
CA TRP A 110 -9.40 2.07 3.18
C TRP A 110 -9.64 1.40 1.83
N SER A 111 -10.02 0.13 1.84
CA SER A 111 -10.26 -0.66 0.64
C SER A 111 -10.98 -1.93 1.03
N ASP A 112 -11.91 -2.39 0.20
CA ASP A 112 -12.55 -3.72 0.33
C ASP A 112 -11.61 -4.87 -0.07
N MET A 113 -10.44 -4.59 -0.66
CA MET A 113 -9.51 -5.58 -1.23
C MET A 113 -10.18 -6.58 -2.19
N GLY A 114 -11.24 -6.16 -2.88
CA GLY A 114 -12.02 -7.01 -3.80
C GLY A 114 -11.31 -7.34 -5.12
N LEU A 115 -10.10 -6.85 -5.35
CA LEU A 115 -9.29 -7.13 -6.54
C LEU A 115 -7.86 -7.48 -6.14
N LEU A 116 -7.40 -8.68 -6.49
CA LEU A 116 -5.98 -9.06 -6.47
C LEU A 116 -5.39 -8.89 -7.86
N MET A 117 -4.18 -8.35 -7.92
CA MET A 117 -3.49 -8.11 -9.19
C MET A 117 -2.05 -8.59 -9.13
N ARG A 118 -1.58 -9.09 -10.27
CA ARG A 118 -0.19 -9.43 -10.53
C ARG A 118 0.30 -8.58 -11.69
N ALA A 119 1.39 -7.86 -11.47
CA ALA A 119 2.04 -7.06 -12.49
C ALA A 119 3.52 -7.39 -12.59
N ARG A 120 4.09 -7.16 -13.77
CA ARG A 120 5.52 -7.24 -14.01
C ARG A 120 6.05 -5.85 -14.28
N VAL A 121 7.21 -5.54 -13.71
CA VAL A 121 7.92 -4.29 -13.96
C VAL A 121 8.52 -4.37 -15.35
N ASP A 122 8.05 -3.54 -16.28
CA ASP A 122 8.58 -3.45 -17.65
C ASP A 122 9.80 -2.55 -17.71
N LYS A 123 9.73 -1.41 -17.02
CA LYS A 123 10.81 -0.41 -16.96
C LYS A 123 11.31 -0.29 -15.52
N PRO A 124 12.63 -0.21 -15.26
CA PRO A 124 13.14 -0.13 -13.89
C PRO A 124 12.54 1.03 -13.09
N LEU A 125 12.11 0.75 -11.85
CA LEU A 125 11.47 1.70 -10.94
C LEU A 125 12.24 1.81 -9.62
N LEU A 126 12.11 2.95 -8.95
CA LEU A 126 12.46 3.14 -7.56
C LEU A 126 11.23 2.99 -6.68
N ALA A 127 11.38 2.32 -5.56
CA ALA A 127 10.35 2.13 -4.57
C ALA A 127 10.91 2.44 -3.18
N TYR A 128 10.02 2.71 -2.25
CA TYR A 128 10.31 2.62 -0.83
C TYR A 128 9.91 1.23 -0.35
N ARG A 129 10.82 0.55 0.35
CA ARG A 129 10.59 -0.77 0.95
C ARG A 129 10.74 -0.69 2.46
N GLY A 130 9.81 -1.29 3.18
CA GLY A 130 9.78 -1.23 4.65
C GLY A 130 8.71 -2.11 5.26
N LEU A 131 8.75 -2.25 6.58
CA LEU A 131 7.75 -3.01 7.32
C LEU A 131 6.51 -2.16 7.57
N GLY A 132 5.33 -2.79 7.65
CA GLY A 132 4.10 -2.09 8.03
C GLY A 132 4.22 -1.42 9.38
N ASN A 133 3.67 -0.21 9.48
CA ASN A 133 3.54 0.54 10.71
C ASN A 133 2.13 0.37 11.29
N SER A 134 1.96 0.70 12.58
CA SER A 134 0.65 0.73 13.21
C SER A 134 -0.28 1.71 12.50
N VAL A 135 -1.55 1.34 12.45
CA VAL A 135 -2.63 2.13 11.86
C VAL A 135 -3.62 2.53 12.93
N SER A 136 -4.07 3.78 12.85
CA SER A 136 -5.25 4.28 13.53
C SER A 136 -6.10 5.01 12.49
N ALA A 137 -7.26 4.46 12.18
CA ALA A 137 -8.21 5.00 11.21
C ALA A 137 -9.57 5.21 11.87
N GLU A 138 -10.25 6.31 11.54
CA GLU A 138 -11.64 6.51 11.97
C GLU A 138 -12.55 5.55 11.23
N HIS A 139 -13.49 4.92 11.95
CA HIS A 139 -14.56 4.15 11.32
C HIS A 139 -15.57 5.13 10.66
N PRO A 140 -16.01 4.92 9.41
CA PRO A 140 -16.93 5.81 8.69
C PRO A 140 -18.22 6.10 9.46
N ASP A 141 -18.73 5.11 10.18
CA ASP A 141 -19.99 5.19 10.92
C ASP A 141 -19.86 5.89 12.29
N GLY A 142 -18.70 6.45 12.62
CA GLY A 142 -18.46 7.17 13.88
C GLY A 142 -18.40 6.27 15.13
N LEU A 143 -18.39 4.95 14.96
CA LEU A 143 -18.37 3.95 16.03
C LEU A 143 -17.01 3.82 16.75
N GLY A 144 -16.04 4.67 16.42
CA GLY A 144 -14.72 4.71 17.02
C GLY A 144 -13.59 4.54 16.01
N LYS A 145 -12.40 4.20 16.52
CA LYS A 145 -11.18 4.05 15.71
C LYS A 145 -10.82 2.59 15.53
N VAL A 146 -10.48 2.21 14.30
CA VAL A 146 -9.81 0.95 13.99
C VAL A 146 -8.32 1.13 14.25
N ASN A 147 -7.81 0.37 15.22
CA ASN A 147 -6.40 0.34 15.55
C ASN A 147 -5.81 -1.02 15.15
N MET A 148 -4.80 -1.01 14.29
CA MET A 148 -4.06 -2.20 13.89
C MET A 148 -2.61 -2.08 14.32
N GLN A 149 -2.08 -3.13 14.95
CA GLN A 149 -0.69 -3.21 15.35
C GLN A 149 0.08 -4.17 14.43
N PRO A 150 1.28 -3.81 13.97
CA PRO A 150 2.07 -4.68 13.12
C PRO A 150 2.75 -5.74 13.97
N HIS A 151 2.69 -6.99 13.54
CA HIS A 151 3.34 -8.12 14.22
C HIS A 151 4.80 -8.32 13.78
N ASN A 152 5.55 -7.22 13.66
CA ASN A 152 6.91 -7.19 13.09
C ASN A 152 7.97 -7.91 13.94
N ASN A 153 7.67 -8.16 15.23
CA ASN A 153 8.50 -8.90 16.16
C ASN A 153 8.54 -10.41 15.86
N ILE A 154 7.55 -10.95 15.15
CA ILE A 154 7.50 -12.37 14.77
C ILE A 154 8.03 -12.50 13.34
N ALA A 155 9.18 -13.15 13.17
CA ALA A 155 9.85 -13.28 11.87
C ALA A 155 8.94 -13.86 10.77
N ALA A 156 8.13 -14.87 11.10
CA ALA A 156 7.17 -15.48 10.16
C ALA A 156 6.03 -14.55 9.73
N ARG A 157 5.77 -13.47 10.48
CA ARG A 157 4.72 -12.47 10.20
C ARG A 157 5.30 -11.15 9.67
N ARG A 158 6.62 -11.03 9.62
CA ARG A 158 7.31 -9.85 9.14
C ARG A 158 7.23 -9.78 7.62
N LEU A 159 6.51 -8.78 7.13
CA LEU A 159 6.26 -8.58 5.71
C LEU A 159 6.70 -7.19 5.27
N HIS A 160 7.54 -7.15 4.23
CA HIS A 160 7.91 -5.90 3.60
C HIS A 160 6.87 -5.49 2.57
N GLN A 161 6.52 -4.21 2.62
CA GLN A 161 5.67 -3.54 1.65
C GLN A 161 6.52 -2.69 0.73
N LEU A 162 5.98 -2.39 -0.44
CA LEU A 162 6.53 -1.45 -1.40
C LEU A 162 5.57 -0.28 -1.55
N PHE A 163 6.11 0.93 -1.58
CA PHE A 163 5.44 2.11 -2.11
C PHE A 163 6.22 2.62 -3.33
N VAL A 164 5.59 2.66 -4.50
CA VAL A 164 6.17 3.12 -5.77
C VAL A 164 5.57 4.48 -6.10
N PRO A 165 6.30 5.59 -5.87
CA PRO A 165 5.76 6.93 -6.08
C PRO A 165 5.50 7.20 -7.57
N GLY A 166 4.41 7.93 -7.85
CA GLY A 166 4.11 8.44 -9.18
C GLY A 166 3.38 7.43 -10.09
N LEU A 167 2.92 6.30 -9.55
CA LEU A 167 2.00 5.43 -10.29
C LEU A 167 0.58 6.04 -10.29
N GLU A 168 0.16 6.65 -9.18
CA GLU A 168 -1.21 7.11 -8.91
C GLU A 168 -1.62 8.38 -9.66
N ILE A 169 -0.71 8.97 -10.43
CA ILE A 169 -0.91 10.25 -11.09
C ILE A 169 -1.35 10.00 -12.53
N SER A 170 -2.66 9.80 -12.71
CA SER A 170 -3.36 9.98 -13.99
C SER A 170 -4.87 10.09 -13.76
N ALA A 171 -5.26 11.10 -12.99
CA ALA A 171 -6.62 11.60 -12.97
C ALA A 171 -6.55 13.11 -12.70
N ASN A 172 -6.46 13.88 -13.78
CA ASN A 172 -6.59 15.35 -13.88
C ASN A 172 -5.31 16.19 -13.58
N GLN A 173 -4.78 16.84 -14.63
CA GLN A 173 -4.15 18.19 -14.63
C GLN A 173 -2.60 18.41 -14.70
N THR A 174 -1.69 17.42 -14.81
CA THR A 174 -0.24 17.74 -15.04
C THR A 174 0.50 16.79 -16.01
N PRO A 175 1.06 17.28 -17.15
CA PRO A 175 1.68 16.45 -18.22
C PRO A 175 3.02 15.74 -17.93
N ASP A 176 3.70 16.00 -16.81
CA ASP A 176 5.13 15.65 -16.68
C ASP A 176 5.47 14.41 -15.82
N GLN A 177 4.50 13.74 -15.19
CA GLN A 177 4.80 12.67 -14.20
C GLN A 177 3.82 11.49 -14.20
N VAL A 178 3.55 10.93 -15.38
CA VAL A 178 2.92 9.60 -15.52
C VAL A 178 3.97 8.63 -16.04
N ILE A 179 3.91 7.35 -15.65
CA ILE A 179 4.71 6.34 -16.33
C ILE A 179 3.81 5.25 -16.92
N PRO A 180 3.09 5.56 -18.01
CA PRO A 180 2.41 4.55 -18.79
C PRO A 180 3.41 3.48 -19.23
N GLY A 181 3.04 2.21 -19.07
CA GLY A 181 3.87 1.08 -19.45
C GLY A 181 5.11 0.86 -18.58
N ALA A 182 5.17 1.42 -17.36
CA ALA A 182 6.16 0.98 -16.37
C ALA A 182 5.84 -0.42 -15.83
N LEU A 183 4.55 -0.74 -15.73
CA LEU A 183 4.04 -2.01 -15.26
C LEU A 183 3.18 -2.65 -16.35
N ALA A 184 3.43 -3.93 -16.63
CA ALA A 184 2.54 -4.78 -17.40
C ALA A 184 1.60 -5.52 -16.43
N LEU A 185 0.29 -5.31 -16.56
CA LEU A 185 -0.69 -6.15 -15.88
C LEU A 185 -0.68 -7.55 -16.48
N GLU A 186 -0.36 -8.56 -15.69
CA GLU A 186 -0.29 -9.95 -16.17
C GLU A 186 -1.54 -10.74 -15.79
N ARG A 187 -2.15 -10.45 -14.64
CA ARG A 187 -3.36 -11.15 -14.18
C ARG A 187 -4.12 -10.39 -13.12
N THR A 188 -5.43 -10.65 -13.07
CA THR A 188 -6.34 -10.14 -12.03
C THR A 188 -7.26 -11.24 -11.53
N TRP A 189 -7.64 -11.16 -10.27
CA TRP A 189 -8.64 -12.03 -9.64
C TRP A 189 -9.62 -11.17 -8.87
N LYS A 190 -10.91 -11.32 -9.15
CA LYS A 190 -11.98 -10.73 -8.34
C LYS A 190 -12.17 -11.58 -7.08
N ILE A 191 -12.30 -10.91 -5.95
CA ILE A 191 -12.50 -11.51 -4.63
C ILE A 191 -13.86 -11.01 -4.15
N SER A 192 -14.75 -11.91 -3.71
CA SER A 192 -16.04 -11.49 -3.18
C SER A 192 -15.84 -10.74 -1.86
N LYS A 193 -16.80 -9.88 -1.49
CA LYS A 193 -16.73 -9.14 -0.22
C LYS A 193 -16.70 -10.08 0.98
N GLU A 194 -17.45 -11.17 0.92
CA GLU A 194 -17.52 -12.22 1.93
C GLU A 194 -16.16 -12.92 2.08
N GLN A 195 -15.47 -13.19 0.96
CA GLN A 195 -14.12 -13.76 0.97
C GLN A 195 -13.07 -12.77 1.49
N ALA A 196 -13.17 -11.49 1.11
CA ALA A 196 -12.23 -10.46 1.51
C ALA A 196 -12.32 -10.09 3.00
N ASN A 197 -13.51 -10.25 3.60
CA ASN A 197 -13.80 -9.92 4.99
C ASN A 197 -13.98 -11.16 5.90
N GLY A 198 -14.00 -12.36 5.33
CA GLY A 198 -14.13 -13.61 6.08
C GLY A 198 -13.04 -13.75 7.14
N GLY A 199 -13.45 -13.76 8.42
CA GLY A 199 -12.55 -13.87 9.57
C GLY A 199 -12.16 -12.54 10.23
N TRP A 200 -12.66 -11.39 9.77
CA TRP A 200 -12.49 -10.13 10.50
C TRP A 200 -13.48 -10.02 11.65
N ILE A 201 -12.96 -9.74 12.85
CA ILE A 201 -13.76 -9.45 14.03
C ILE A 201 -13.33 -8.05 14.49
N TYR A 202 -14.27 -7.10 14.49
CA TYR A 202 -14.09 -5.85 15.22
C TYR A 202 -14.14 -6.22 16.71
N ILE A 203 -13.01 -6.06 17.41
CA ILE A 203 -12.89 -6.30 18.85
C ILE A 203 -12.86 -4.95 19.56
#